data_AF-A0A4Q2YBY6-F1
#
_entry.id   AF-A0A4Q2YBY6-F1
#
_cell.length_a   1.000
_cell.length_b   1.000
_cell.length_c   1.000
_cell.angle_alpha   90.00
_cell.angle_beta   90.00
_cell.angle_gamma   90.00
#
_symmetry.space_group_name_H-M   'P 1'
#
loop_
_entity.id
_entity.type
_entity.pdbx_description
1 polymer ?
#
loop_
_entity_poly.entity_id
_entity_poly.type
_entity_poly.pdbx_seq_one_letter_code
_entity_poly.pdbx_strand_id
1 'polypeptide(L)'
;MRPGRLAESLVRFWLAEHHFPTSLELDSIGGNGEFLVLSQPFFLGENPDHEALSAWMAGEGWERFSPPSELIMLKTQTWKKGSAIATDVRPENAILAASDGRIYPFDFILHNVNFP
;
A
#
# COMPACT_ATOMS: atom_id res chain seq x y z
N MET A 1 7.46 -16.33 6.37
CA MET A 1 8.05 -15.00 6.07
C MET A 1 9.26 -14.79 6.95
N ARG A 2 10.37 -14.27 6.41
CA ARG A 2 11.50 -13.79 7.22
C ARG A 2 11.18 -12.32 7.60
N PRO A 3 11.41 -11.86 8.83
CA PRO A 3 11.30 -10.43 9.14
C PRO A 3 12.20 -9.65 8.19
N GLY A 4 11.67 -8.59 7.57
CA GLY A 4 12.49 -7.68 6.79
C GLY A 4 13.51 -6.99 7.70
N ARG A 5 14.64 -6.56 7.15
CA ARG A 5 15.62 -5.75 7.91
C ARG A 5 15.07 -4.34 8.10
N LEU A 6 15.51 -3.63 9.15
CA LEU A 6 15.10 -2.23 9.39
C LEU A 6 15.21 -1.33 8.14
N ALA A 7 16.29 -1.47 7.36
CA ALA A 7 16.46 -0.72 6.12
C ALA A 7 15.33 -0.99 5.10
N GLU A 8 14.89 -2.23 4.97
CA GLU A 8 13.77 -2.61 4.10
C GLU A 8 12.45 -2.06 4.65
N SER A 9 12.26 -2.09 5.98
CA SER A 9 11.07 -1.51 6.62
C SER A 9 10.98 0.00 6.41
N LEU A 10 12.10 0.73 6.51
CA LEU A 10 12.15 2.18 6.26
C LEU A 10 11.85 2.51 4.79
N VAL A 11 12.39 1.75 3.85
CA VAL A 11 12.11 1.93 2.42
C VAL A 11 10.63 1.67 2.12
N ARG A 12 10.04 0.61 2.70
CA ARG A 12 8.61 0.30 2.53
C ARG A 12 7.71 1.37 3.15
N PHE A 13 8.05 1.84 4.35
CA PHE A 13 7.34 2.94 4.99
C PHE A 13 7.38 4.21 4.14
N TRP A 14 8.57 4.60 3.67
CA TRP A 14 8.72 5.74 2.77
C TRP A 14 7.93 5.58 1.47
N LEU A 15 7.96 4.40 0.86
CA LEU A 15 7.18 4.12 -0.35
C LEU A 15 5.67 4.24 -0.08
N ALA A 16 5.18 3.71 1.04
CA ALA A 16 3.77 3.77 1.42
C ALA A 16 3.30 5.22 1.56
N GLU A 17 3.96 6.01 2.40
CA GLU A 17 3.61 7.42 2.63
C GLU A 17 3.81 8.30 1.40
N HIS A 18 4.77 7.98 0.53
CA HIS A 18 4.99 8.73 -0.71
C HIS A 18 3.89 8.51 -1.75
N HIS A 19 3.31 7.31 -1.77
CA HIS A 19 2.39 6.89 -2.81
C HIS A 19 0.93 6.90 -2.41
N PHE A 20 0.65 6.80 -1.11
CA PHE A 20 -0.69 6.70 -0.57
C PHE A 20 -0.80 7.52 0.72
N PRO A 21 -2.01 8.00 1.04
CA PRO A 21 -2.25 8.73 2.29
C PRO A 21 -2.37 7.76 3.48
N THR A 22 -1.34 6.96 3.77
CA THR A 22 -1.44 5.88 4.79
C THR A 22 -1.64 6.40 6.22
N SER A 23 -1.28 7.66 6.49
CA SER A 23 -1.37 8.29 7.82
C SER A 23 -0.64 7.48 8.90
N LEU A 24 0.41 6.75 8.49
CA LEU A 24 1.24 5.99 9.39
C LEU A 24 2.25 6.94 10.04
N GLU A 25 2.25 6.93 11.35
CA GLU A 25 3.21 7.69 12.16
C GLU A 25 4.23 6.72 12.77
N LEU A 26 5.49 7.14 12.83
CA LEU A 26 6.51 6.38 13.56
C LEU A 26 6.23 6.51 15.06
N ASP A 27 5.83 5.42 15.69
CA ASP A 27 5.64 5.35 17.15
C ASP A 27 6.98 5.10 17.85
N SER A 28 7.66 4.01 17.47
CA SER A 28 8.93 3.65 18.07
C SER A 28 9.80 2.77 17.16
N ILE A 29 11.09 2.68 17.47
CA ILE A 29 12.00 1.71 16.86
C ILE A 29 12.16 0.55 17.85
N GLY A 30 11.91 -0.67 17.39
CA GLY A 30 12.06 -1.88 18.19
C GLY A 30 13.48 -2.08 18.73
N GLY A 31 13.62 -2.86 19.81
CA GLY A 31 14.91 -3.08 20.48
C GLY A 31 16.05 -3.39 19.52
N ASN A 32 17.21 -2.75 19.73
CA ASN A 32 18.40 -2.80 18.86
C ASN A 32 18.22 -2.32 17.40
N GLY A 33 17.12 -1.65 17.06
CA GLY A 33 16.91 -1.14 15.70
C GLY A 33 16.54 -2.24 14.70
N GLU A 34 15.84 -3.28 15.13
CA GLU A 34 15.54 -4.43 14.28
C GLU A 34 14.24 -4.27 13.47
N PHE A 35 13.29 -3.47 13.96
CA PHE A 35 11.98 -3.24 13.32
C PHE A 35 11.42 -1.84 13.64
N LEU A 36 10.45 -1.42 12.83
CA LEU A 36 9.67 -0.20 13.05
C LEU A 36 8.32 -0.56 13.70
N VAL A 37 7.93 0.22 14.70
CA VAL A 37 6.57 0.24 15.23
C VAL A 37 5.91 1.49 14.67
N LEU A 38 4.82 1.28 13.94
CA LEU A 38 4.04 2.36 13.34
C LEU A 38 2.68 2.42 14.04
N SER A 39 2.21 3.63 14.32
CA SER A 39 0.84 3.88 14.73
C SER A 39 0.04 4.36 13.53
N GLN A 40 -1.20 3.91 13.41
CA GLN A 40 -2.17 4.43 12.45
C GLN A 40 -3.40 4.90 13.22
N PRO A 41 -3.97 6.07 12.89
CA PRO A 41 -5.27 6.44 13.42
C PRO A 41 -6.32 5.42 13.01
N PHE A 42 -7.27 5.16 13.91
CA PHE A 42 -8.40 4.30 13.59
C PHE A 42 -9.33 5.02 12.59
N PHE A 43 -9.51 4.43 11.41
CA PHE A 43 -10.46 4.92 10.42
C PHE A 43 -11.79 4.16 10.55
N LEU A 44 -12.85 4.87 10.94
CA LEU A 44 -14.20 4.33 10.83
C LEU A 44 -14.66 4.45 9.38
N GLY A 45 -15.11 3.33 8.81
CA GLY A 45 -15.53 3.31 7.42
C GLY A 45 -15.93 1.91 6.97
N GLU A 46 -16.06 1.76 5.66
CA GLU A 46 -16.38 0.50 5.00
C GLU A 46 -15.32 0.18 3.93
N ASN A 47 -15.25 -1.07 3.49
CA ASN A 47 -14.40 -1.39 2.36
C ASN A 47 -15.00 -0.74 1.09
N PRO A 48 -14.20 -0.04 0.27
CA PRO A 48 -14.69 0.44 -1.01
C PRO A 48 -15.03 -0.75 -1.91
N ASP A 49 -16.03 -0.63 -2.78
CA ASP A 49 -16.23 -1.64 -3.80
C ASP A 49 -15.10 -1.63 -4.85
N HIS A 50 -15.09 -2.64 -5.73
CA HIS A 50 -14.06 -2.77 -6.76
C HIS A 50 -14.03 -1.60 -7.76
N GLU A 51 -15.18 -0.97 -8.04
CA GLU A 51 -15.29 0.13 -8.99
C GLU A 51 -14.73 1.40 -8.37
N ALA A 52 -15.16 1.73 -7.15
CA ALA A 52 -14.66 2.86 -6.36
C ALA A 52 -13.15 2.76 -6.14
N LEU A 53 -12.64 1.58 -5.76
CA LEU A 53 -11.21 1.38 -5.59
C LEU A 53 -10.43 1.52 -6.90
N SER A 54 -10.93 0.97 -8.00
CA SER A 54 -10.29 1.11 -9.32
C SER A 54 -10.29 2.56 -9.80
N ALA A 55 -11.40 3.28 -9.62
CA ALA A 55 -11.52 4.68 -10.00
C ALA A 55 -10.59 5.56 -9.18
N TRP A 56 -10.48 5.30 -7.88
CA TRP A 56 -9.54 6.00 -7.00
C TRP A 56 -8.09 5.73 -7.40
N MET A 57 -7.69 4.47 -7.61
CA MET A 57 -6.32 4.15 -8.08
C MET A 57 -5.98 4.89 -9.38
N ALA A 58 -6.90 4.90 -10.36
CA ALA A 58 -6.73 5.64 -11.61
C ALA A 58 -6.65 7.16 -11.39
N GLY A 59 -7.47 7.71 -10.50
CA GLY A 59 -7.45 9.13 -10.11
C GLY A 59 -6.13 9.54 -9.44
N GLU A 60 -5.52 8.62 -8.68
CA GLU A 60 -4.18 8.76 -8.11
C GLU A 60 -3.06 8.54 -9.13
N GLY A 61 -3.37 8.33 -10.42
CA GLY A 61 -2.40 8.17 -11.50
C GLY A 61 -1.76 6.78 -11.57
N TRP A 62 -2.40 5.77 -10.99
CA TRP A 62 -1.99 4.37 -11.14
C TRP A 62 -2.66 3.73 -12.35
N GLU A 63 -1.92 2.86 -13.02
CA GLU A 63 -2.38 2.10 -14.17
C GLU A 63 -2.38 0.61 -13.85
N ARG A 64 -3.37 -0.14 -14.36
CA ARG A 64 -3.37 -1.60 -14.22
C ARG A 64 -2.11 -2.17 -14.88
N PHE A 65 -1.42 -3.04 -14.16
CA PHE A 65 -0.17 -3.62 -14.63
C PHE A 65 -0.24 -5.14 -14.57
N SER A 66 0.02 -5.76 -15.71
CA SER A 66 0.17 -7.21 -15.82
C SER A 66 1.65 -7.53 -15.89
N PRO A 67 2.32 -7.92 -14.79
CA PRO A 67 3.67 -8.47 -14.89
C PRO A 67 3.66 -9.72 -15.79
N PRO A 68 4.80 -10.07 -16.43
CA PRO A 68 4.90 -11.21 -17.34
C PRO A 68 4.74 -12.60 -16.68
N SER A 69 4.15 -12.72 -15.49
CA SER A 69 3.92 -13.99 -14.79
C SER A 69 2.57 -14.63 -15.15
N GLU A 70 2.48 -15.97 -15.07
CA GLU A 70 1.29 -16.78 -15.39
C GLU A 70 0.14 -16.69 -14.38
N LEU A 71 0.31 -16.02 -13.24
CA LEU A 71 -0.74 -15.88 -12.23
C LEU A 71 -1.72 -14.75 -12.59
N ILE A 72 -2.86 -15.12 -13.19
CA ILE A 72 -3.96 -14.20 -13.56
C ILE A 72 -4.42 -13.34 -12.38
N MET A 73 -4.41 -13.90 -11.16
CA MET A 73 -4.86 -13.23 -9.93
C MET A 73 -3.99 -12.01 -9.57
N LEU A 74 -2.70 -12.02 -9.93
CA LEU A 74 -1.84 -10.84 -9.77
C LEU A 74 -2.24 -9.72 -10.74
N LYS A 75 -2.80 -10.02 -11.92
CA LYS A 75 -3.03 -9.02 -12.97
C LYS A 75 -4.12 -8.00 -12.64
N THR A 76 -5.17 -8.41 -11.93
CA THR A 76 -6.30 -7.53 -11.60
C THR A 76 -6.08 -6.73 -10.31
N GLN A 77 -5.10 -7.16 -9.49
CA GLN A 77 -4.77 -6.57 -8.20
C GLN A 77 -3.40 -5.88 -8.21
N THR A 78 -2.76 -5.78 -9.39
CA THR A 78 -1.47 -5.13 -9.56
C THR A 78 -1.61 -3.86 -10.39
N TRP A 79 -1.00 -2.81 -9.87
CA TRP A 79 -1.02 -1.47 -10.42
C TRP A 79 0.39 -0.91 -10.49
N LYS A 80 0.64 0.02 -11.41
CA LYS A 80 1.93 0.66 -11.61
C LYS A 80 1.77 2.18 -11.72
N LYS A 81 2.69 2.92 -11.12
CA LYS A 81 2.82 4.38 -11.24
C LYS A 81 4.31 4.73 -11.37
N GLY A 82 4.74 5.12 -12.56
CA GLY A 82 6.16 5.33 -12.85
C GLY A 82 6.98 4.05 -12.62
N SER A 83 7.92 4.08 -11.67
CA SER A 83 8.72 2.90 -11.27
C SER A 83 8.15 2.13 -10.07
N ALA A 84 7.03 2.55 -9.50
CA ALA A 84 6.40 1.87 -8.38
C ALA A 84 5.36 0.85 -8.87
N ILE A 85 5.28 -0.28 -8.18
CA ILE A 85 4.28 -1.33 -8.37
C ILE A 85 3.56 -1.53 -7.04
N ALA A 86 2.24 -1.45 -7.05
CA ALA A 86 1.37 -1.83 -5.96
C ALA A 86 0.72 -3.18 -6.30
N THR A 87 0.81 -4.14 -5.38
CA THR A 87 0.14 -5.44 -5.49
C THR A 87 -0.81 -5.60 -4.31
N ASP A 88 -1.67 -6.62 -4.39
CA ASP A 88 -2.72 -6.90 -3.41
C ASP A 88 -3.74 -5.75 -3.24
N VAL A 89 -3.95 -4.99 -4.32
CA VAL A 89 -4.91 -3.89 -4.37
C VAL A 89 -6.33 -4.47 -4.45
N ARG A 90 -6.99 -4.56 -3.29
CA ARG A 90 -8.31 -5.16 -3.12
C ARG A 90 -9.18 -4.35 -2.15
N PRO A 91 -10.53 -4.36 -2.30
CA PRO A 91 -11.47 -3.80 -1.32
C PRO A 91 -11.13 -4.10 0.13
N GLU A 92 -10.80 -5.36 0.42
CA GLU A 92 -10.56 -5.86 1.78
C GLU A 92 -9.30 -5.27 2.41
N ASN A 93 -8.43 -4.64 1.62
CA ASN A 93 -7.15 -4.06 2.05
C ASN A 93 -7.19 -2.52 2.09
N ALA A 94 -8.38 -1.92 1.96
CA ALA A 94 -8.59 -0.49 2.02
C ALA A 94 -9.88 -0.12 2.79
N ILE A 95 -9.91 1.07 3.37
CA ILE A 95 -11.07 1.65 4.05
C ILE A 95 -11.47 2.93 3.33
N LEU A 96 -12.73 3.04 2.92
CA LEU A 96 -13.39 4.30 2.60
C LEU A 96 -13.84 4.95 3.92
N ALA A 97 -13.11 5.96 4.37
CA ALA A 97 -13.33 6.59 5.66
C ALA A 97 -14.62 7.44 5.64
N ALA A 98 -15.47 7.24 6.63
CA ALA A 98 -16.72 7.99 6.78
C ALA A 98 -16.50 9.47 7.16
N SER A 99 -15.33 9.79 7.73
CA SER A 99 -15.00 11.13 8.21
C SER A 99 -14.73 12.13 7.08
N ASP A 100 -14.11 11.69 5.99
CA ASP A 100 -13.66 12.56 4.91
C ASP A 100 -13.90 12.00 3.50
N GLY A 101 -14.48 10.80 3.40
CA GLY A 101 -14.77 10.15 2.13
C GLY A 101 -13.54 9.71 1.35
N ARG A 102 -12.36 9.63 1.99
CA ARG A 102 -11.12 9.20 1.33
C ARG A 102 -10.89 7.71 1.49
N ILE A 103 -10.17 7.13 0.52
CA ILE A 103 -9.73 5.73 0.58
C ILE A 103 -8.34 5.66 1.20
N TYR A 104 -8.22 4.86 2.24
CA TYR A 104 -7.01 4.59 3.00
C TYR A 104 -6.58 3.14 2.80
N PRO A 105 -5.49 2.87 2.07
CA PRO A 105 -4.94 1.53 2.00
C PRO A 105 -4.23 1.17 3.30
N PHE A 106 -4.38 -0.08 3.75
CA PHE A 106 -3.69 -0.56 4.95
C PHE A 106 -2.92 -1.87 4.73
N ASP A 107 -3.17 -2.60 3.63
CA ASP A 107 -2.42 -3.84 3.31
C ASP A 107 -2.06 -3.95 1.82
N PHE A 108 -1.67 -2.83 1.21
CA PHE A 108 -1.10 -2.84 -0.14
C PHE A 108 0.40 -3.13 -0.08
N ILE A 109 0.89 -3.96 -0.98
CA ILE A 109 2.30 -4.29 -1.04
C ILE A 109 2.96 -3.46 -2.14
N LEU A 110 3.87 -2.57 -1.75
CA LEU A 110 4.61 -1.69 -2.66
C LEU A 110 6.02 -2.21 -2.97
N HIS A 111 6.38 -2.09 -4.24
CA HIS A 111 7.71 -2.37 -4.76
C HIS A 111 8.18 -1.22 -5.65
N ASN A 112 9.48 -0.94 -5.66
CA ASN A 112 10.07 -0.06 -6.65
C ASN A 112 10.96 -0.88 -7.58
N VAL A 113 10.76 -0.75 -8.90
CA VAL A 113 11.51 -1.50 -9.91
C VAL A 113 13.00 -1.06 -9.96
N ASN A 114 13.31 0.09 -9.36
CA ASN A 114 14.66 0.69 -9.35
C ASN A 114 15.46 0.47 -8.05
N PHE A 115 14.91 -0.19 -7.03
CA PHE A 115 15.65 -0.51 -5.79
C PHE A 115 16.00 -2.01 -5.77
N PRO A 116 17.28 -2.38 -5.60
CA PRO A 116 17.72 -3.78 -5.51
C PRO A 116 17.24 -4.47 -4.23
#